data_AF-A0A9P1N4J1-F1
#
_entry.id   AF-A0A9P1N4J1-F1
#
_cell.length_a   1.000
_cell.length_b   1.000
_cell.length_c   1.000
_cell.angle_alpha   90.00
_cell.angle_beta   90.00
_cell.angle_gamma   90.00
#
_symmetry.space_group_name_H-M   'P 1'
#
loop_
_entity.id
_entity.type
_entity.pdbx_description
1 polymer ?
#
loop_
_entity_poly.entity_id
_entity_poly.type
_entity_poly.pdbx_seq_one_letter_code
_entity_poly.pdbx_strand_id
1 'polypeptide(L)'
;MFEAKLANAGLLKKIVESIKDLVTDAPFDCSETAMSLQAMDSSHVALVSLKLEVGLFDTYRCDRTINLGLSLANMSKALKCANNDDTCMLKYEENEGDSIVFTFADPKRDKTQDVTVKMMDIDSEHLGIPDQEYSVVCEMPAAEFQKTCKDLATFSDSLNITATKSAIVFTGKGDIGSSVVTYSPSSSTDDENEAVSLEVKDPVNVNFSIKYMNQFTKATTLGDRVRLSLCNDVPVVVEYPIEDNGFLKFYLAPKIDDDENMD
;
A
#
# COMPACT_ATOMS: atom_id res chain seq x y z
N MET A 1 -11.24 21.68 13.66
CA MET A 1 -9.76 21.61 13.59
C MET A 1 -9.35 20.15 13.43
N PHE A 2 -8.24 19.91 12.74
CA PHE A 2 -7.58 18.61 12.69
C PHE A 2 -6.11 18.75 13.07
N GLU A 3 -5.66 17.90 13.97
CA GLU A 3 -4.27 17.77 14.39
C GLU A 3 -3.92 16.29 14.55
N ALA A 4 -2.84 15.85 13.91
CA ALA A 4 -2.34 14.47 14.04
C ALA A 4 -0.82 14.47 14.10
N LYS A 5 -0.24 13.91 15.17
CA LYS A 5 1.20 13.85 15.40
C LYS A 5 1.70 12.42 15.36
N LEU A 6 2.65 12.15 14.47
CA LEU A 6 3.42 10.92 14.42
C LEU A 6 4.77 11.11 15.13
N ALA A 7 5.20 10.08 15.85
CA ALA A 7 6.51 10.05 16.49
C ALA A 7 7.66 10.16 15.48
N ASN A 8 7.50 9.56 14.28
CA ASN A 8 8.52 9.54 13.24
C ASN A 8 7.92 9.90 11.86
N ALA A 9 8.42 10.99 11.25
CA ALA A 9 8.09 11.41 9.89
C ALA A 9 8.45 10.35 8.84
N GLY A 10 9.42 9.47 9.17
CA GLY A 10 9.83 8.33 8.36
C GLY A 10 8.67 7.43 7.93
N LEU A 11 7.67 7.23 8.79
CA LEU A 11 6.52 6.39 8.46
C LEU A 11 5.68 7.00 7.33
N LEU A 12 5.25 8.25 7.50
CA LEU A 12 4.42 8.93 6.50
C LEU A 12 5.16 9.11 5.16
N LYS A 13 6.48 9.34 5.21
CA LYS A 13 7.34 9.32 4.01
C LYS A 13 7.25 8.00 3.26
N LYS A 14 7.46 6.87 3.95
CA LYS A 14 7.41 5.55 3.33
C LYS A 14 6.04 5.29 2.71
N ILE A 15 4.96 5.66 3.39
CA ILE A 15 3.59 5.52 2.88
C ILE A 15 3.42 6.31 1.58
N VAL A 16 3.72 7.62 1.60
CA VAL A 16 3.54 8.49 0.43
C VAL A 16 4.44 8.06 -0.74
N GLU A 17 5.69 7.69 -0.49
CA GLU A 17 6.60 7.18 -1.51
C GLU A 17 6.12 5.86 -2.14
N SER A 18 5.34 5.07 -1.42
CA SER A 18 4.78 3.81 -1.91
C SER A 18 3.59 4.00 -2.86
N ILE A 19 2.85 5.10 -2.72
CA ILE A 19 1.58 5.31 -3.44
C ILE A 19 1.65 6.41 -4.51
N LYS A 20 2.59 7.36 -4.42
CA LYS A 20 2.67 8.54 -5.30
C LYS A 20 2.85 8.25 -6.81
N ASP A 21 3.34 7.06 -7.15
CA ASP A 21 3.55 6.64 -8.55
C ASP A 21 2.35 5.85 -9.10
N LEU A 22 1.39 5.52 -8.24
CA LEU A 22 0.13 4.87 -8.58
C LEU A 22 -1.00 5.91 -8.69
N VAL A 23 -1.04 6.85 -7.75
CA VAL A 23 -2.05 7.90 -7.65
C VAL A 23 -1.36 9.27 -7.59
N THR A 24 -1.87 10.24 -8.37
CA THR A 24 -1.31 11.59 -8.42
C THR A 24 -1.79 12.45 -7.25
N ASP A 25 -3.11 12.48 -7.06
CA ASP A 25 -3.81 13.29 -6.07
C ASP A 25 -4.82 12.40 -5.34
N ALA A 26 -4.92 12.54 -4.03
CA ALA A 26 -5.73 11.65 -3.22
C ALA A 26 -6.45 12.37 -2.08
N PRO A 27 -7.69 11.97 -1.77
CA PRO A 27 -8.38 12.42 -0.56
C PRO A 27 -7.83 11.70 0.67
N PHE A 28 -7.44 12.46 1.69
CA PHE A 28 -7.23 11.93 3.04
C PHE A 28 -8.46 12.23 3.90
N ASP A 29 -9.29 11.23 4.13
CA ASP A 29 -10.44 11.31 5.01
C ASP A 29 -9.98 11.16 6.46
N CYS A 30 -10.14 12.23 7.24
CA CYS A 30 -9.83 12.23 8.66
C CYS A 30 -11.13 12.20 9.46
N SER A 31 -11.19 11.30 10.44
CA SER A 31 -12.33 11.09 11.32
C SER A 31 -11.84 11.00 12.77
N GLU A 32 -12.73 10.97 13.76
CA GLU A 32 -12.34 10.79 15.17
C GLU A 32 -11.56 9.49 15.44
N THR A 33 -11.67 8.48 14.56
CA THR A 33 -11.12 7.13 14.78
C THR A 33 -9.91 6.80 13.91
N ALA A 34 -9.74 7.47 12.77
CA ALA A 34 -8.68 7.15 11.82
C ALA A 34 -8.47 8.27 10.79
N MET A 35 -7.25 8.31 10.26
CA MET A 35 -6.95 8.93 8.97
C MET A 35 -6.89 7.83 7.91
N SER A 36 -7.68 7.95 6.85
CA SER A 36 -7.77 6.99 5.76
C SER A 36 -7.61 7.65 4.40
N LEU A 37 -7.23 6.87 3.41
CA LEU A 37 -7.17 7.28 2.02
C LEU A 37 -7.66 6.13 1.15
N GLN A 38 -8.51 6.43 0.18
CA GLN A 38 -8.89 5.50 -0.85
C GLN A 38 -8.83 6.20 -2.21
N ALA A 39 -8.15 5.61 -3.18
CA ALA A 39 -8.04 6.18 -4.51
C ALA A 39 -7.78 5.11 -5.57
N MET A 40 -8.27 5.34 -6.78
CA MET A 40 -7.97 4.52 -7.96
C MET A 40 -6.81 5.12 -8.75
N ASP A 41 -6.11 4.27 -9.49
CA ASP A 41 -5.19 4.73 -10.52
C ASP A 41 -5.94 5.32 -11.72
N SER A 42 -5.21 5.99 -12.62
CA SER A 42 -5.82 6.65 -13.79
C SER A 42 -6.47 5.72 -14.81
N SER A 43 -6.16 4.41 -14.75
CA SER A 43 -6.80 3.40 -15.61
C SER A 43 -7.95 2.66 -14.92
N HIS A 44 -8.24 2.96 -13.65
CA HIS A 44 -9.29 2.32 -12.86
C HIS A 44 -9.15 0.79 -12.74
N VAL A 45 -7.93 0.25 -12.79
CA VAL A 45 -7.65 -1.19 -12.63
C VAL A 45 -7.01 -1.51 -11.28
N ALA A 46 -6.42 -0.50 -10.63
CA ALA A 46 -5.78 -0.62 -9.34
C ALA A 46 -6.38 0.37 -8.34
N LEU A 47 -6.58 -0.09 -7.11
CA LEU A 47 -7.07 0.73 -6.00
C LEU A 47 -6.10 0.66 -4.83
N VAL A 48 -5.83 1.79 -4.21
CA VAL A 48 -5.10 1.87 -2.95
C VAL A 48 -6.06 2.21 -1.81
N SER A 49 -5.90 1.52 -0.69
CA SER A 49 -6.64 1.76 0.55
C SER A 49 -5.65 1.81 1.71
N LEU A 50 -5.57 2.96 2.35
CA LEU A 50 -4.75 3.22 3.52
C LEU A 50 -5.67 3.46 4.71
N LYS A 51 -5.32 2.89 5.86
CA LYS A 51 -5.96 3.20 7.14
C LYS A 51 -4.88 3.34 8.21
N LEU A 52 -4.92 4.47 8.92
CA LEU A 52 -4.06 4.78 10.06
C LEU A 52 -4.97 5.12 11.24
N GLU A 53 -5.11 4.20 12.17
CA GLU A 53 -5.95 4.36 13.36
C GLU A 53 -5.31 5.31 14.37
N VAL A 54 -6.13 5.93 15.22
CA VAL A 54 -5.64 6.91 16.21
C VAL A 54 -4.52 6.38 17.11
N GLY A 55 -4.46 5.07 17.36
CA GLY A 55 -3.41 4.43 18.18
C GLY A 55 -2.00 4.57 17.61
N LEU A 56 -1.86 4.89 16.32
CA LEU A 56 -0.58 5.13 15.66
C LEU A 56 0.01 6.53 15.96
N PHE A 57 -0.82 7.45 16.45
CA PHE A 57 -0.45 8.85 16.63
C PHE A 57 -0.19 9.17 18.11
N ASP A 58 0.88 9.91 18.40
CA ASP A 58 1.15 10.46 19.75
C ASP A 58 0.06 11.44 20.20
N THR A 59 -0.57 12.10 19.23
CA THR A 59 -1.63 13.08 19.44
C THR A 59 -2.54 13.03 18.23
N TYR A 60 -3.84 12.88 18.47
CA TYR A 60 -4.83 12.89 17.40
C TYR A 60 -6.07 13.64 17.85
N ARG A 61 -6.51 14.59 17.04
CA ARG A 61 -7.73 15.36 17.24
C ARG A 61 -8.36 15.65 15.88
N CYS A 62 -9.62 15.28 15.73
CA CYS A 62 -10.41 15.58 14.54
C CYS A 62 -11.80 16.01 15.02
N ASP A 63 -12.06 17.31 15.06
CA ASP A 63 -13.33 17.82 15.64
C ASP A 63 -14.56 17.48 14.80
N ARG A 64 -14.35 17.26 13.50
CA ARG A 64 -15.34 16.90 12.49
C ARG A 64 -14.66 16.09 11.43
N THR A 65 -15.39 15.19 10.78
CA THR A 65 -14.90 14.51 9.58
C THR A 65 -14.52 15.55 8.53
N ILE A 66 -13.28 15.47 8.06
CA ILE A 66 -12.75 16.37 7.03
C ILE A 66 -12.09 15.55 5.92
N ASN A 67 -12.11 16.10 4.72
CA ASN A 67 -11.41 15.55 3.57
C ASN A 67 -10.26 16.49 3.20
N LEU A 68 -9.04 15.97 3.20
CA LEU A 68 -7.84 16.73 2.85
C LEU A 68 -7.37 16.26 1.47
N GLY A 69 -7.80 16.97 0.42
CA GLY A 69 -7.37 16.69 -0.94
C GLY A 69 -5.93 17.17 -1.17
N LEU A 70 -5.01 16.23 -1.39
CA LEU A 70 -3.58 16.52 -1.48
C LEU A 70 -2.95 15.88 -2.72
N SER A 71 -2.10 16.65 -3.38
CA SER A 71 -1.18 16.10 -4.39
C SER A 71 -0.07 15.32 -3.70
N LEU A 72 0.02 14.02 -3.99
CA LEU A 72 1.01 13.12 -3.36
C LEU A 72 2.43 13.50 -3.76
N ALA A 73 2.63 14.08 -4.93
CA ALA A 73 3.91 14.63 -5.36
C ALA A 73 4.35 15.84 -4.50
N ASN A 74 3.41 16.74 -4.16
CA ASN A 74 3.71 17.89 -3.30
C ASN A 74 3.88 17.48 -1.84
N MET A 75 3.07 16.53 -1.36
CA MET A 75 3.22 15.93 -0.04
C MET A 75 4.58 15.24 0.10
N SER A 76 5.03 14.47 -0.90
CA SER A 76 6.37 13.87 -0.94
C SER A 76 7.48 14.93 -0.82
N LYS A 77 7.36 16.05 -1.55
CA LYS A 77 8.32 17.16 -1.45
C LYS A 77 8.34 17.79 -0.06
N ALA A 78 7.18 18.00 0.56
CA ALA A 78 7.09 18.55 1.91
C ALA A 78 7.71 17.61 2.94
N LEU A 79 7.39 16.32 2.88
CA LEU A 79 7.93 15.32 3.80
C LEU A 79 9.45 15.17 3.68
N LYS A 80 10.04 15.40 2.50
CA LYS A 80 11.51 15.42 2.31
C LYS A 80 12.24 16.51 3.09
N CYS A 81 11.55 17.51 3.63
CA CYS A 81 12.16 18.51 4.50
C CYS A 81 12.52 17.98 5.90
N ALA A 82 11.93 16.87 6.33
CA ALA A 82 12.22 16.21 7.59
C ALA A 82 13.36 15.19 7.47
N ASN A 83 14.00 14.83 8.58
CA ASN A 83 14.70 13.56 8.74
C ASN A 83 13.70 12.43 9.05
N ASN A 84 14.16 11.18 9.13
CA ASN A 84 13.24 10.06 9.38
C ASN A 84 12.82 9.96 10.85
N ASP A 85 13.69 10.42 11.75
CA ASP A 85 13.52 10.44 13.21
C ASP A 85 12.95 11.76 13.75
N ASP A 86 12.64 12.72 12.87
CA ASP A 86 11.90 13.92 13.26
C ASP A 86 10.43 13.55 13.53
N THR A 87 9.81 14.22 14.50
CA THR A 87 8.35 14.11 14.67
C THR A 87 7.63 14.83 13.53
N CYS A 88 6.42 14.38 13.17
CA CYS A 88 5.61 14.99 12.11
C CYS A 88 4.22 15.30 12.63
N MET A 89 3.84 16.57 12.66
CA MET A 89 2.50 17.03 13.03
C MET A 89 1.80 17.60 11.81
N LEU A 90 0.61 17.07 11.51
CA LEU A 90 -0.28 17.56 10.47
C LEU A 90 -1.31 18.46 11.14
N LYS A 91 -1.49 19.68 10.64
CA LYS A 91 -2.48 20.63 11.14
C LYS A 91 -3.32 21.20 10.02
N TYR A 92 -4.63 21.24 10.26
CA TYR A 92 -5.58 21.92 9.38
C TYR A 92 -6.65 22.65 10.20
N GLU A 93 -6.89 23.90 9.82
CA GLU A 93 -7.95 24.76 10.34
C GLU A 93 -8.80 25.31 9.20
N GLU A 94 -10.10 24.97 9.22
CA GLU A 94 -11.07 25.32 8.18
C GLU A 94 -11.18 26.84 7.92
N ASN A 95 -10.88 27.67 8.92
CA ASN A 95 -10.98 29.13 8.83
C ASN A 95 -9.66 29.83 8.44
N GLU A 96 -8.53 29.11 8.38
CA GLU A 96 -7.20 29.70 8.13
C GLU A 96 -6.72 29.52 6.66
N GLY A 97 -7.51 28.85 5.82
CA GLY A 97 -7.34 28.77 4.37
C GLY A 97 -7.22 27.35 3.82
N ASP A 98 -6.96 27.25 2.51
CA ASP A 98 -6.94 25.97 1.77
C ASP A 98 -5.56 25.31 1.83
N SER A 99 -4.96 25.22 3.01
CA SER A 99 -3.62 24.65 3.18
C SER A 99 -3.51 23.84 4.45
N ILE A 100 -2.78 22.73 4.35
CA ILE A 100 -2.36 21.93 5.50
C ILE A 100 -0.93 22.35 5.89
N VAL A 101 -0.63 22.35 7.18
CA VAL A 101 0.71 22.60 7.70
C VAL A 101 1.31 21.30 8.22
N PHE A 102 2.51 20.98 7.73
CA PHE A 102 3.37 19.93 8.27
C PHE A 102 4.42 20.58 9.16
N THR A 103 4.35 20.33 10.47
CA THR A 103 5.36 20.76 11.43
C THR A 103 6.29 19.59 11.72
N PHE A 104 7.57 19.75 11.36
CA PHE A 104 8.62 18.78 11.65
C PHE A 104 9.49 19.26 12.81
N ALA A 105 9.70 18.43 13.81
CA ALA A 105 10.57 18.77 14.93
C ALA A 105 11.65 17.71 15.16
N ASP A 106 12.91 18.14 15.19
CA ASP A 106 14.07 17.35 15.59
C ASP A 106 14.26 17.49 17.11
N PRO A 107 13.88 16.47 17.90
CA PRO A 107 13.94 16.54 19.36
C PRO A 107 15.38 16.61 19.90
N LYS A 108 16.39 16.26 19.12
CA LYS A 108 17.80 16.25 19.54
C LYS A 108 18.43 17.64 19.39
N ARG A 109 17.94 18.44 18.44
CA ARG A 109 18.52 19.75 18.08
C ARG A 109 17.61 20.93 18.39
N ASP A 110 16.43 20.68 18.95
CA ASP A 110 15.41 21.70 19.23
C ASP A 110 15.09 22.56 18.00
N LYS A 111 15.11 21.91 16.82
CA LYS A 111 14.80 22.54 15.53
C LYS A 111 13.38 22.19 15.15
N THR A 112 12.58 23.21 14.85
CA THR A 112 11.24 23.05 14.26
C THR A 112 11.19 23.69 12.87
N GLN A 113 10.47 23.07 11.95
CA GLN A 113 10.25 23.57 10.60
C GLN A 113 8.81 23.34 10.17
N ASP A 114 8.12 24.42 9.83
CA ASP A 114 6.77 24.37 9.26
C ASP A 114 6.83 24.38 7.73
N VAL A 115 6.08 23.48 7.12
CA VAL A 115 5.91 23.39 5.66
C VAL A 115 4.44 23.44 5.33
N THR A 116 4.01 24.52 4.69
CA THR A 116 2.63 24.71 4.25
C THR A 116 2.44 24.15 2.85
N VAL A 117 1.44 23.27 2.69
CA VAL A 117 1.08 22.65 1.41
C VAL A 117 -0.34 23.05 1.06
N LYS A 118 -0.53 23.57 -0.15
CA LYS A 118 -1.86 23.89 -0.67
C LYS A 118 -2.66 22.60 -0.90
N MET A 119 -3.89 22.64 -0.44
CA MET A 119 -4.88 21.61 -0.73
C MET A 119 -5.57 21.90 -2.04
N MET A 120 -6.35 20.94 -2.50
CA MET A 120 -7.21 21.05 -3.66
C MET A 120 -8.51 20.30 -3.40
N ASP A 121 -9.56 20.70 -4.10
CA ASP A 121 -10.82 19.99 -4.06
C ASP A 121 -10.67 18.69 -4.87
N ILE A 122 -10.91 17.56 -4.21
CA ILE A 122 -10.92 16.23 -4.83
C ILE A 122 -12.25 15.59 -4.49
N ASP A 123 -12.94 15.10 -5.51
CA ASP A 123 -14.16 14.33 -5.30
C ASP A 123 -13.81 13.03 -4.55
N SER A 124 -14.38 12.87 -3.36
CA SER A 124 -14.21 11.67 -2.56
C SER A 124 -15.31 10.67 -2.92
N GLU A 125 -14.98 9.73 -3.81
CA GLU A 125 -15.83 8.57 -4.11
C GLU A 125 -15.34 7.36 -3.33
N HIS A 126 -15.94 7.11 -2.16
CA HIS A 126 -15.68 5.88 -1.42
C HIS A 126 -16.30 4.69 -2.16
N LEU A 127 -15.43 3.83 -2.65
CA LEU A 127 -15.81 2.51 -3.14
C LEU A 127 -16.01 1.58 -1.95
N GLY A 128 -17.22 1.03 -1.84
CA GLY A 128 -17.51 -0.03 -0.88
C GLY A 128 -16.69 -1.26 -1.22
N ILE A 129 -15.68 -1.56 -0.39
CA ILE A 129 -14.91 -2.79 -0.50
C ILE A 129 -15.74 -3.88 0.19
N PRO A 130 -16.27 -4.87 -0.54
CA PRO A 130 -17.07 -5.93 0.06
C PRO A 130 -16.19 -6.85 0.92
N ASP A 131 -16.79 -7.40 1.98
CA ASP A 131 -16.18 -8.49 2.72
C ASP A 131 -16.09 -9.72 1.80
N GLN A 132 -14.88 -10.01 1.33
CA GLN A 132 -14.60 -11.10 0.41
C GLN A 132 -13.89 -12.23 1.15
N GLU A 133 -14.41 -13.45 1.00
CA GLU A 133 -13.64 -14.63 1.34
C GLU A 133 -12.66 -14.95 0.21
N TYR A 134 -11.37 -15.01 0.53
CA TYR A 134 -10.33 -15.37 -0.41
C TYR A 134 -10.10 -16.88 -0.42
N SER A 135 -9.88 -17.46 -1.60
CA SER A 135 -9.55 -18.87 -1.79
C SER A 135 -8.15 -19.19 -1.29
N VAL A 136 -7.22 -18.24 -1.44
CA VAL A 136 -5.85 -18.35 -0.98
C VAL A 136 -5.43 -17.12 -0.20
N VAL A 137 -4.77 -17.34 0.94
CA VAL A 137 -4.04 -16.31 1.68
C VAL A 137 -2.60 -16.78 1.83
N CYS A 138 -1.66 -15.99 1.32
CA CYS A 138 -0.23 -16.23 1.43
C CYS A 138 0.42 -15.08 2.20
N GLU A 139 1.20 -15.37 3.23
CA GLU A 139 2.07 -14.37 3.87
C GLU A 139 3.52 -14.77 3.70
N MET A 140 4.34 -13.83 3.27
CA MET A 140 5.75 -14.08 2.98
C MET A 140 6.60 -12.83 3.27
N PRO A 141 7.94 -12.96 3.29
CA PRO A 141 8.82 -11.81 3.44
C PRO A 141 8.57 -10.81 2.31
N ALA A 142 8.33 -9.55 2.65
CA ALA A 142 8.05 -8.48 1.69
C ALA A 142 9.23 -8.27 0.72
N ALA A 143 10.46 -8.44 1.20
CA ALA A 143 11.67 -8.36 0.39
C ALA A 143 11.74 -9.46 -0.68
N GLU A 144 11.34 -10.69 -0.35
CA GLU A 144 11.30 -11.82 -1.28
C GLU A 144 10.24 -11.61 -2.36
N PHE A 145 9.05 -11.13 -1.98
CA PHE A 145 8.01 -10.76 -2.94
C PHE A 145 8.47 -9.63 -3.87
N GLN A 146 9.09 -8.58 -3.32
CA GLN A 146 9.65 -7.49 -4.12
C GLN A 146 10.70 -7.98 -5.12
N LYS A 147 11.63 -8.82 -4.67
CA LYS A 147 12.66 -9.39 -5.54
C LYS A 147 12.04 -10.24 -6.65
N THR A 148 11.08 -11.10 -6.31
CA THR A 148 10.34 -11.93 -7.26
C THR A 148 9.67 -11.08 -8.34
N CYS A 149 8.95 -10.02 -7.96
CA CYS A 149 8.30 -9.14 -8.95
C CYS A 149 9.28 -8.40 -9.86
N LYS A 150 10.43 -7.97 -9.33
CA LYS A 150 11.49 -7.32 -10.12
C LYS A 150 12.12 -8.29 -11.11
N ASP A 151 12.45 -9.50 -10.66
CA ASP A 151 13.08 -10.51 -11.49
C ASP A 151 12.13 -10.95 -12.62
N LEU A 152 10.86 -11.20 -12.32
CA LEU A 152 9.86 -11.63 -13.31
C LEU A 152 9.53 -10.55 -14.34
N ALA A 153 9.55 -9.27 -13.95
CA ALA A 153 9.33 -8.15 -14.87
C ALA A 153 10.41 -8.01 -15.95
N THR A 154 11.56 -8.67 -15.80
CA THR A 154 12.57 -8.71 -16.87
C THR A 154 12.17 -9.64 -18.02
N PHE A 155 11.26 -10.60 -17.78
CA PHE A 155 10.86 -11.62 -18.75
C PHE A 155 9.48 -11.41 -19.34
N SER A 156 8.55 -10.76 -18.61
CA SER A 156 7.15 -10.64 -19.02
C SER A 156 6.51 -9.38 -18.46
N ASP A 157 5.51 -8.85 -19.17
CA ASP A 157 4.59 -7.83 -18.67
C ASP A 157 3.40 -8.43 -17.89
N SER A 158 3.35 -9.76 -17.78
CA SER A 158 2.33 -10.52 -17.07
C SER A 158 2.95 -11.35 -15.94
N LEU A 159 2.28 -11.35 -14.80
CA LEU A 159 2.57 -12.21 -13.66
C LEU A 159 1.44 -13.22 -13.52
N ASN A 160 1.73 -14.49 -13.77
CA ASN A 160 0.84 -15.57 -13.39
C ASN A 160 1.13 -16.00 -11.95
N ILE A 161 0.09 -16.07 -11.12
CA ILE A 161 0.15 -16.59 -9.76
C ILE A 161 -0.70 -17.85 -9.70
N THR A 162 -0.04 -18.99 -9.50
CA THR A 162 -0.71 -20.28 -9.24
C THR A 162 -0.47 -20.67 -7.79
N ALA A 163 -1.53 -20.97 -7.04
CA ALA A 163 -1.39 -21.45 -5.66
C ALA A 163 -2.22 -22.71 -5.42
N THR A 164 -1.58 -23.68 -4.77
CA THR A 164 -2.15 -24.96 -4.36
C THR A 164 -1.72 -25.26 -2.92
N LYS A 165 -2.27 -26.31 -2.31
CA LYS A 165 -1.89 -26.70 -0.94
C LYS A 165 -0.38 -26.97 -0.74
N SER A 166 0.36 -27.27 -1.81
CA SER A 166 1.79 -27.57 -1.74
C SER A 166 2.69 -26.34 -1.87
N ALA A 167 2.28 -25.33 -2.64
CA ALA A 167 3.14 -24.19 -2.96
C ALA A 167 2.35 -23.04 -3.59
N ILE A 168 2.92 -21.84 -3.51
CA ILE A 168 2.61 -20.71 -4.36
C ILE A 168 3.72 -20.54 -5.41
N VAL A 169 3.33 -20.35 -6.66
CA VAL A 169 4.20 -20.29 -7.83
C VAL A 169 3.94 -18.99 -8.58
N PHE A 170 5.01 -18.24 -8.82
CA PHE A 170 5.00 -17.01 -9.60
C PHE A 170 5.69 -17.26 -10.94
N THR A 171 4.98 -17.05 -12.04
CA THR A 171 5.49 -17.30 -13.39
C THR A 171 5.43 -16.03 -14.22
N GLY A 172 6.55 -15.67 -14.85
CA GLY A 172 6.63 -14.64 -15.87
C GLY A 172 7.12 -15.26 -17.17
N LYS A 173 6.32 -15.22 -18.23
CA LYS A 173 6.64 -15.77 -19.56
C LYS A 173 6.51 -14.68 -20.63
N GLY A 174 7.53 -14.52 -21.47
CA GLY A 174 7.52 -13.60 -22.60
C GLY A 174 8.52 -14.02 -23.68
N ASP A 175 8.82 -13.11 -24.60
CA ASP A 175 9.55 -13.44 -25.82
C ASP A 175 10.99 -13.91 -25.59
N ILE A 176 11.63 -13.40 -24.53
CA ILE A 176 13.03 -13.74 -24.20
C ILE A 176 13.15 -15.04 -23.40
N GLY A 177 12.04 -15.61 -22.93
CA GLY A 177 12.00 -16.82 -22.11
C GLY A 177 10.97 -16.77 -21.00
N SER A 178 11.12 -17.66 -20.02
CA SER A 178 10.25 -17.73 -18.84
C SER A 178 11.06 -17.85 -17.56
N SER A 179 10.58 -17.22 -16.50
CA SER A 179 11.09 -17.40 -15.14
C SER A 179 9.96 -17.88 -14.23
N VAL A 180 10.27 -18.85 -13.38
CA VAL A 180 9.33 -19.50 -12.46
C VAL A 180 9.96 -19.53 -11.09
N VAL A 181 9.29 -18.93 -10.10
CA VAL A 181 9.71 -18.91 -8.71
C VAL A 181 8.67 -19.68 -7.90
N THR A 182 9.11 -20.64 -7.08
CA THR A 182 8.23 -21.50 -6.28
C THR A 182 8.57 -21.35 -4.81
N TYR A 183 7.57 -21.00 -4.00
CA TYR A 183 7.69 -20.97 -2.54
C TYR A 183 6.81 -22.08 -1.96
N SER A 184 7.44 -22.99 -1.22
CA SER A 184 6.73 -24.00 -0.43
C SER A 184 6.48 -23.46 0.98
N PRO A 185 5.36 -23.81 1.63
CA PRO A 185 5.09 -23.39 3.00
C PRO A 185 6.20 -23.86 3.94
N SER A 186 6.79 -22.92 4.68
CA SER A 186 7.88 -23.20 5.60
C SER A 186 7.31 -23.79 6.89
N SER A 187 7.66 -25.04 7.21
CA SER A 187 7.25 -25.69 8.48
C SER A 187 8.35 -25.69 9.55
N SER A 188 9.54 -25.15 9.24
CA SER A 188 10.75 -25.38 10.04
C SER A 188 11.77 -24.22 10.02
N THR A 189 11.36 -22.98 9.79
CA THR A 189 12.24 -21.81 9.94
C THR A 189 12.17 -21.32 11.39
N ASP A 190 13.33 -21.22 12.06
CA ASP A 190 13.42 -20.67 13.43
C ASP A 190 13.08 -19.17 13.48
N ASP A 191 13.10 -18.48 12.33
CA ASP A 191 12.66 -17.09 12.18
C ASP A 191 11.28 -17.04 11.48
N GLU A 192 10.26 -16.64 12.24
CA GLU A 192 8.91 -16.41 11.71
C GLU A 192 8.90 -15.33 10.61
N ASN A 193 9.85 -14.38 10.62
CA ASN A 193 9.93 -13.33 9.60
C ASN A 193 10.42 -13.85 8.24
N GLU A 194 11.12 -14.98 8.20
CA GLU A 194 11.56 -15.61 6.95
C GLU A 194 10.55 -16.65 6.42
N ALA A 195 9.61 -17.07 7.26
CA ALA A 195 8.65 -18.12 6.91
C ALA A 195 7.68 -17.69 5.81
N VAL A 196 7.28 -18.63 4.96
CA VAL A 196 6.13 -18.50 4.06
C VAL A 196 4.95 -19.29 4.62
N SER A 197 3.84 -18.61 4.91
CA SER A 197 2.57 -19.23 5.29
C SER A 197 1.63 -19.24 4.10
N LEU A 198 0.87 -20.32 3.94
CA LEU A 198 -0.03 -20.50 2.81
C LEU A 198 -1.29 -21.25 3.25
N GLU A 199 -2.42 -20.56 3.24
CA GLU A 199 -3.74 -21.11 3.49
C GLU A 199 -4.47 -21.23 2.15
N VAL A 200 -4.92 -22.44 1.81
CA VAL A 200 -5.60 -22.73 0.53
C VAL A 200 -6.91 -23.45 0.78
N LYS A 201 -8.02 -22.74 0.58
CA LYS A 201 -9.38 -23.31 0.49
C LYS A 201 -9.55 -23.99 -0.87
N ASP A 202 -9.34 -23.22 -1.93
CA ASP A 202 -9.44 -23.65 -3.34
C ASP A 202 -8.20 -23.20 -4.12
N PRO A 203 -7.71 -24.00 -5.09
CA PRO A 203 -6.60 -23.59 -5.95
C PRO A 203 -6.96 -22.35 -6.78
N VAL A 204 -5.96 -21.49 -6.99
CA VAL A 204 -6.09 -20.30 -7.85
C VAL A 204 -5.04 -20.32 -8.96
N ASN A 205 -5.41 -19.79 -10.11
CA ASN A 205 -4.52 -19.55 -11.24
C ASN A 205 -4.97 -18.23 -11.91
N VAL A 206 -4.26 -17.14 -11.61
CA VAL A 206 -4.69 -15.79 -11.99
C VAL A 206 -3.53 -15.00 -12.57
N ASN A 207 -3.82 -14.20 -13.59
CA ASN A 207 -2.85 -13.35 -14.27
C ASN A 207 -3.02 -11.89 -13.85
N PHE A 208 -1.91 -11.19 -13.64
CA PHE A 208 -1.89 -9.77 -13.29
C PHE A 208 -0.85 -9.00 -14.11
N SER A 209 -1.00 -7.68 -14.17
CA SER A 209 0.05 -6.82 -14.72
C SER A 209 1.20 -6.69 -13.72
N ILE A 210 2.39 -7.18 -14.10
CA ILE A 210 3.57 -7.11 -13.24
C ILE A 210 4.01 -5.65 -12.96
N LYS A 211 3.66 -4.73 -13.85
CA LYS A 211 3.93 -3.29 -13.68
C LYS A 211 3.29 -2.76 -12.39
N TYR A 212 2.03 -3.10 -12.13
CA TYR A 212 1.32 -2.70 -10.91
C TYR A 212 1.87 -3.42 -9.68
N MET A 213 2.19 -4.71 -9.79
CA MET A 213 2.84 -5.45 -8.70
C MET A 213 4.17 -4.80 -8.28
N ASN A 214 4.99 -4.36 -9.24
CA ASN A 214 6.21 -3.61 -8.95
C ASN A 214 5.95 -2.23 -8.34
N GLN A 215 4.83 -1.57 -8.63
CA GLN A 215 4.44 -0.35 -7.92
C GLN A 215 4.06 -0.67 -6.46
N PHE A 216 3.28 -1.72 -6.22
CA PHE A 216 2.86 -2.13 -4.87
C PHE A 216 4.04 -2.51 -3.99
N THR A 217 5.05 -3.18 -4.55
CA THR A 217 6.25 -3.57 -3.80
C THR A 217 7.12 -2.40 -3.33
N LYS A 218 6.83 -1.14 -3.70
CA LYS A 218 7.45 0.03 -3.06
C LYS A 218 7.10 0.16 -1.58
N ALA A 219 5.98 -0.43 -1.16
CA ALA A 219 5.54 -0.52 0.24
C ALA A 219 6.35 -1.51 1.10
N THR A 220 7.30 -2.27 0.52
CA THR A 220 8.17 -3.21 1.25
C THR A 220 8.90 -2.58 2.44
N THR A 221 9.12 -1.26 2.44
CA THR A 221 9.79 -0.58 3.55
C THR A 221 8.89 -0.31 4.77
N LEU A 222 7.58 -0.56 4.66
CA LEU A 222 6.62 -0.37 5.75
C LEU A 222 6.65 -1.50 6.77
N GLY A 223 6.98 -2.72 6.34
CA GLY A 223 7.05 -3.88 7.21
C GLY A 223 7.72 -5.06 6.53
N ASP A 224 8.16 -6.02 7.32
CA ASP A 224 8.97 -7.15 6.85
C ASP A 224 8.14 -8.22 6.12
N ARG A 225 6.82 -8.19 6.27
CA ARG A 225 5.89 -9.17 5.70
C ARG A 225 4.89 -8.52 4.77
N VAL A 226 4.46 -9.27 3.75
CA VAL A 226 3.37 -8.93 2.85
C VAL A 226 2.35 -10.06 2.85
N ARG A 227 1.07 -9.70 2.81
CA ARG A 227 -0.04 -10.64 2.70
C ARG A 227 -0.70 -10.51 1.33
N LEU A 228 -0.80 -11.64 0.62
CA LEU A 228 -1.46 -11.77 -0.67
C LEU A 228 -2.76 -12.53 -0.47
N SER A 229 -3.90 -11.92 -0.82
CA SER A 229 -5.21 -12.58 -0.78
C SER A 229 -5.76 -12.70 -2.19
N LEU A 230 -6.04 -13.94 -2.62
CA LEU A 230 -6.28 -14.31 -4.00
C LEU A 230 -7.60 -15.11 -4.13
N CYS A 231 -8.32 -14.86 -5.21
CA CYS A 231 -9.47 -15.63 -5.67
C CYS A 231 -9.48 -15.54 -7.20
N ASN A 232 -10.02 -16.56 -7.88
CA ASN A 232 -10.27 -16.45 -9.32
C ASN A 232 -11.33 -15.38 -9.56
N ASP A 233 -11.20 -14.62 -10.66
CA ASP A 233 -12.15 -13.59 -11.12
C ASP A 233 -12.39 -12.38 -10.18
N VAL A 234 -11.59 -12.23 -9.12
CA VAL A 234 -11.68 -11.12 -8.16
C VAL A 234 -10.32 -10.43 -8.05
N PRO A 235 -10.25 -9.10 -7.80
CA PRO A 235 -8.99 -8.43 -7.57
C PRO A 235 -8.14 -9.08 -6.48
N VAL A 236 -6.84 -9.22 -6.73
CA VAL A 236 -5.89 -9.60 -5.68
C VAL A 236 -5.74 -8.47 -4.68
N VAL A 237 -5.62 -8.82 -3.41
CA VAL A 237 -5.23 -7.88 -2.35
C VAL A 237 -3.77 -8.10 -1.96
N VAL A 238 -2.97 -7.05 -2.08
CA VAL A 238 -1.60 -6.99 -1.56
C VAL A 238 -1.61 -6.06 -0.36
N GLU A 239 -1.44 -6.63 0.83
CA GLU A 239 -1.52 -5.92 2.11
C GLU A 239 -0.15 -5.83 2.78
N TYR A 240 0.21 -4.61 3.18
CA TYR A 240 1.33 -4.30 4.04
C TYR A 240 0.79 -3.78 5.38
N PRO A 241 0.87 -4.57 6.47
CA PRO A 241 0.50 -4.09 7.80
C PRO A 241 1.37 -2.89 8.21
N ILE A 242 0.79 -1.96 8.97
CA ILE A 242 1.48 -0.80 9.54
C ILE A 242 1.33 -0.89 11.05
N GLU A 243 2.32 -1.52 11.69
CA GLU A 243 2.26 -1.87 13.11
C GLU A 243 0.92 -2.58 13.43
N ASP A 244 0.38 -2.41 14.63
CA ASP A 244 -0.93 -2.96 15.01
C ASP A 244 -2.10 -2.02 14.72
N ASN A 245 -1.82 -0.80 14.22
CA ASN A 245 -2.78 0.31 14.15
C ASN A 245 -3.07 0.77 12.71
N GLY A 246 -2.76 -0.03 11.71
CA GLY A 246 -3.02 0.37 10.33
C GLY A 246 -2.61 -0.64 9.27
N PHE A 247 -2.91 -0.28 8.03
CA PHE A 247 -2.54 -1.06 6.85
C PHE A 247 -2.43 -0.17 5.62
N LEU A 248 -1.64 -0.65 4.65
CA LEU A 248 -1.70 -0.21 3.26
C LEU A 248 -2.06 -1.40 2.38
N LYS A 249 -3.23 -1.34 1.74
CA LYS A 249 -3.78 -2.36 0.86
C LYS A 249 -3.80 -1.87 -0.58
N PHE A 250 -3.40 -2.74 -1.49
CA PHE A 250 -3.55 -2.54 -2.92
C PHE A 250 -4.47 -3.61 -3.49
N TYR A 251 -5.37 -3.22 -4.38
CA TYR A 251 -6.27 -4.09 -5.10
C TYR A 251 -5.91 -3.99 -6.58
N LEU A 252 -5.86 -5.12 -7.28
CA LEU A 252 -5.57 -5.15 -8.71
C LEU A 252 -6.46 -6.16 -9.42
N ALA A 253 -7.21 -5.70 -10.41
CA ALA A 253 -8.03 -6.57 -11.24
C ALA A 253 -7.15 -7.59 -12.01
N PRO A 254 -7.59 -8.86 -12.12
CA PRO A 254 -6.89 -9.83 -12.95
C PRO A 254 -6.96 -9.44 -14.42
N LYS A 255 -5.93 -9.84 -15.18
CA LYS A 255 -6.00 -9.88 -16.63
C LYS A 255 -6.85 -11.09 -17.04
N ILE A 256 -7.84 -10.85 -17.88
CA ILE A 256 -8.56 -11.93 -18.55
C ILE A 256 -7.68 -12.34 -19.73
N ASP A 257 -7.31 -13.62 -19.81
CA ASP A 257 -6.65 -14.13 -21.01
C ASP A 257 -7.71 -14.27 -22.10
N ASP A 258 -7.58 -13.51 -23.19
CA ASP A 258 -8.50 -13.56 -24.34
C ASP A 258 -8.51 -14.94 -25.05
N ASP A 259 -7.56 -15.83 -24.71
CA ASP A 259 -7.40 -17.17 -25.29
C ASP A 259 -8.34 -18.23 -24.68
N GLU A 260 -9.01 -17.98 -23.55
CA GLU A 260 -9.99 -18.92 -22.97
C GLU A 260 -11.37 -18.88 -23.66
N ASN A 261 -11.58 -17.98 -24.63
CA ASN A 261 -12.82 -17.89 -25.41
C ASN A 261 -12.75 -18.56 -26.80
N MET A 262 -11.75 -19.41 -27.05
CA MET A 262 -11.59 -20.15 -28.32
C MET A 262 -11.86 -21.67 -28.21
N ASP A 263 -12.79 -22.10 -27.36
CA ASP A 263 -13.34 -23.47 -27.38
C ASP A 263 -14.88 -23.49 -27.45
#